data_AF-A0A4Q3VD36-F1
#
_entry.id   AF-A0A4Q3VD36-F1
#
_cell.length_a   1.000
_cell.length_b   1.000
_cell.length_c   1.000
_cell.angle_alpha   90.00
_cell.angle_beta   90.00
_cell.angle_gamma   90.00
#
_symmetry.space_group_name_H-M   'P 1'
#
loop_
_entity.id
_entity.type
_entity.pdbx_description
1 polymer ?
#
loop_
_entity_poly.entity_id
_entity_poly.type
_entity_poly.pdbx_seq_one_letter_code
_entity_poly.pdbx_strand_id
1 'polypeptide(L)'
;MLLRITPSQHNVHPVQGIFIKGNAPALWLQLLKSCGFDIMAVQAFAVAGTTPNSVSGCVVVCKADVRHLDIGRNEFLQLVRGRLFVPMHTALFPETDAGEWNQLLGQNQAVLFPETGLSILETPIDWKQIVETPRLRNAAIRVPAKTRSTPQLIATIFVEPNPDEIQDAFGPPDKKLPFNVQKVLNGNNREIDKYLKFLESNPEQALKLGIPLDANGSSRGRQNVGWKKKANFLSNPDTVTKFAIAFLLIVVAVFIIIKMSEHGVKGPAPIFLLIILLARLFSSDNSSGTFGGTRTVGDDRFAKLQLKYEELARKYKENGDYRKAAHIENKLLKRALVAARTLEEGKHFHEAAMLYLTLGNKELAANAYDKGLMCREAAELYKTIGEHEKAGDMFAKINQRSKALELYAFAASEHIKKKQYVKASLLY
;
A
#
# COMPACT_ATOMS: atom_id res chain seq x y z
N MET A 1 11.48 -16.53 58.94
CA MET A 1 12.38 -16.33 57.77
C MET A 1 11.61 -15.60 56.69
N LEU A 2 12.20 -14.63 55.99
CA LEU A 2 11.52 -13.90 54.90
C LEU A 2 11.87 -14.57 53.57
N LEU A 3 10.87 -15.13 52.89
CA LEU A 3 11.03 -15.74 51.57
C LEU A 3 11.28 -14.65 50.53
N ARG A 4 12.33 -14.81 49.72
CA ARG A 4 12.72 -13.84 48.69
C ARG A 4 12.97 -14.55 47.37
N ILE A 5 12.74 -13.84 46.27
CA ILE A 5 13.12 -14.28 44.93
C ILE A 5 14.26 -13.42 44.42
N THR A 6 15.25 -14.06 43.82
CA THR A 6 16.43 -13.42 43.23
C THR A 6 16.49 -13.74 41.74
N PRO A 7 17.02 -12.83 40.90
CA PRO A 7 17.22 -13.14 39.48
C PRO A 7 18.19 -14.31 39.28
N SER A 8 17.89 -15.18 38.32
CA SER A 8 18.69 -16.35 37.93
C SER A 8 18.84 -16.41 36.41
N GLN A 9 19.97 -16.89 35.91
CA GLN A 9 20.16 -17.07 34.46
C GLN A 9 19.44 -18.31 33.89
N HIS A 10 19.10 -19.27 34.75
CA HIS A 10 18.46 -20.51 34.34
C HIS A 10 17.21 -20.79 35.18
N ASN A 11 16.22 -21.42 34.55
CA ASN A 11 15.04 -21.94 35.22
C ASN A 11 15.41 -23.26 35.91
N VAL A 12 15.14 -23.35 37.20
CA VAL A 12 15.44 -24.55 38.03
C VAL A 12 14.25 -25.50 38.03
N HIS A 13 13.04 -25.00 37.78
CA HIS A 13 11.79 -25.73 37.94
C HIS A 13 10.97 -25.76 36.62
N PRO A 14 10.06 -26.73 36.46
CA PRO A 14 9.23 -26.82 35.25
C PRO A 14 8.32 -25.61 35.09
N VAL A 15 8.19 -25.14 33.85
CA VAL A 15 7.36 -23.98 33.49
C VAL A 15 5.93 -24.45 33.23
N GLN A 16 5.09 -24.36 34.25
CA GLN A 16 3.73 -24.90 34.27
C GLN A 16 2.68 -23.83 34.59
N GLY A 17 3.04 -22.55 34.51
CA GLY A 17 2.09 -21.47 34.70
C GLY A 17 2.31 -20.30 33.75
N ILE A 18 1.26 -19.53 33.53
CA ILE A 18 1.29 -18.27 32.77
C ILE A 18 0.63 -17.19 33.61
N PHE A 19 1.28 -16.06 33.75
CA PHE A 19 0.72 -14.86 34.33
C PHE A 19 0.29 -13.87 33.25
N ILE A 20 -1.02 -13.71 33.10
CA ILE A 20 -1.62 -12.75 32.19
C ILE A 20 -1.74 -11.41 32.90
N LYS A 21 -1.01 -10.41 32.40
CA LYS A 21 -1.01 -9.05 32.97
C LYS A 21 -2.30 -8.32 32.62
N GLY A 22 -2.81 -7.54 33.57
CA GLY A 22 -3.97 -6.65 33.38
C GLY A 22 -5.19 -7.10 34.16
N ASN A 23 -6.09 -6.16 34.40
CA ASN A 23 -7.24 -6.32 35.30
C ASN A 23 -8.55 -6.75 34.62
N ALA A 24 -8.54 -6.94 33.29
CA ALA A 24 -9.76 -7.18 32.52
C ALA A 24 -9.90 -8.67 32.14
N PRO A 25 -10.97 -9.38 32.58
CA PRO A 25 -11.22 -10.78 32.22
C PRO A 25 -11.32 -11.04 30.72
N ALA A 26 -11.77 -10.05 29.94
CA ALA A 26 -11.82 -10.14 28.48
C ALA A 26 -10.43 -10.36 27.85
N LEU A 27 -9.39 -9.70 28.39
CA LEU A 27 -8.01 -9.87 27.91
C LEU A 27 -7.49 -11.27 28.23
N TRP A 28 -7.83 -11.79 29.42
CA TRP A 28 -7.44 -13.13 29.84
C TRP A 28 -8.08 -14.20 28.94
N LEU A 29 -9.37 -14.08 28.67
CA LEU A 29 -10.10 -14.98 27.78
C LEU A 29 -9.58 -14.93 26.33
N GLN A 30 -9.24 -13.74 25.83
CA GLN A 30 -8.68 -13.58 24.50
C GLN A 30 -7.34 -14.32 24.37
N LEU A 31 -6.45 -14.21 25.37
CA LEU A 31 -5.17 -14.91 25.36
C LEU A 31 -5.35 -16.42 25.49
N LEU A 32 -6.21 -16.87 26.43
CA LEU A 32 -6.49 -18.30 26.60
C LEU A 32 -6.98 -18.93 25.28
N LYS A 33 -7.86 -18.21 24.56
CA LYS A 33 -8.35 -18.64 23.25
C LYS A 33 -7.25 -18.63 22.18
N SER A 34 -6.38 -17.61 22.13
CA SER A 34 -5.29 -17.58 21.15
C SER A 34 -4.26 -18.67 21.37
N CYS A 35 -4.01 -19.05 22.62
CA CYS A 35 -3.13 -20.17 22.97
C CYS A 35 -3.80 -21.54 22.82
N GLY A 36 -5.08 -21.60 22.45
CA GLY A 36 -5.81 -22.86 22.21
C GLY A 36 -6.25 -23.60 23.48
N PHE A 37 -6.33 -22.93 24.63
CA PHE A 37 -6.83 -23.56 25.86
C PHE A 37 -8.35 -23.78 25.81
N ASP A 38 -8.79 -24.92 26.34
CA ASP A 38 -10.20 -25.13 26.68
C ASP A 38 -10.54 -24.33 27.95
N ILE A 39 -11.31 -23.25 27.77
CA ILE A 39 -11.72 -22.33 28.83
C ILE A 39 -12.46 -23.06 29.95
N MET A 40 -13.17 -24.14 29.66
CA MET A 40 -13.94 -24.88 30.66
C MET A 40 -13.09 -25.85 31.49
N ALA A 41 -11.93 -26.26 30.97
CA ALA A 41 -11.03 -27.20 31.64
C ALA A 41 -9.84 -26.52 32.32
N VAL A 42 -9.50 -25.29 31.93
CA VAL A 42 -8.34 -24.57 32.43
C VAL A 42 -8.59 -23.98 33.82
N GLN A 43 -7.63 -24.18 34.73
CA GLN A 43 -7.67 -23.56 36.05
C GLN A 43 -6.98 -22.19 35.98
N ALA A 44 -7.73 -21.15 36.31
CA ALA A 44 -7.28 -19.77 36.30
C ALA A 44 -7.64 -19.09 37.62
N PHE A 45 -6.76 -18.24 38.13
CA PHE A 45 -6.90 -17.58 39.43
C PHE A 45 -6.59 -16.09 39.30
N ALA A 46 -7.44 -15.24 39.87
CA ALA A 46 -7.18 -13.81 39.91
C ALA A 46 -6.12 -13.49 40.97
N VAL A 47 -5.16 -12.63 40.63
CA VAL A 47 -4.11 -12.19 41.56
C VAL A 47 -4.42 -10.77 42.01
N ALA A 48 -4.42 -10.56 43.33
CA ALA A 48 -4.62 -9.24 43.92
C ALA A 48 -3.57 -8.24 43.40
N GLY A 49 -3.99 -6.99 43.24
CA GLY A 49 -3.09 -5.89 42.93
C GLY A 49 -2.46 -5.30 44.19
N THR A 50 -1.58 -4.32 43.99
CA THR A 50 -0.88 -3.61 45.08
C THR A 50 -1.77 -2.62 45.81
N THR A 51 -2.93 -2.26 45.24
CA THR A 51 -3.94 -1.41 45.88
C THR A 51 -5.16 -2.23 46.33
N PRO A 52 -5.83 -1.84 47.43
CA PRO A 52 -7.06 -2.50 47.86
C PRO A 52 -8.12 -2.54 46.76
N ASN A 53 -8.87 -3.64 46.67
CA ASN A 53 -9.92 -3.87 45.66
C ASN A 53 -9.43 -3.79 44.20
N SER A 54 -8.14 -4.04 43.95
CA SER A 54 -7.58 -4.11 42.60
C SER A 54 -7.09 -5.52 42.27
N VAL A 55 -7.04 -5.82 40.97
CA VAL A 55 -6.53 -7.07 40.41
C VAL A 55 -5.35 -6.74 39.50
N SER A 56 -4.21 -7.39 39.71
CA SER A 56 -3.01 -7.19 38.90
C SER A 56 -3.02 -8.03 37.62
N GLY A 57 -3.61 -9.21 37.69
CA GLY A 57 -3.57 -10.18 36.61
C GLY A 57 -4.27 -11.48 36.93
N CYS A 58 -4.03 -12.46 36.07
CA CYS A 58 -4.57 -13.80 36.18
C CYS A 58 -3.46 -14.84 36.02
N VAL A 59 -3.36 -15.78 36.95
CA VAL A 59 -2.48 -16.94 36.86
C VAL A 59 -3.24 -18.11 36.26
N VAL A 60 -2.70 -18.70 35.21
CA VAL A 60 -3.22 -19.88 34.53
C VAL A 60 -2.34 -21.06 34.88
N VAL A 61 -2.93 -22.11 35.45
CA VAL A 61 -2.23 -23.33 35.87
C VAL A 61 -2.32 -24.38 34.76
N CYS A 62 -1.16 -24.89 34.34
CA CYS A 62 -1.03 -25.82 33.23
C CYS A 62 -0.39 -27.14 33.67
N LYS A 63 -0.91 -28.26 33.18
CA LYS A 63 -0.36 -29.60 33.51
C LYS A 63 0.93 -29.90 32.75
N ALA A 64 1.06 -29.38 31.54
CA ALA A 64 2.21 -29.56 30.66
C ALA A 64 3.08 -28.31 30.61
N ASP A 65 4.29 -28.46 30.05
CA ASP A 65 5.20 -27.35 29.79
C ASP A 65 4.63 -26.38 28.74
N VAL A 66 4.61 -25.10 29.07
CA VAL A 66 3.96 -24.04 28.28
C VAL A 66 4.93 -23.15 27.50
N ARG A 67 6.25 -23.39 27.56
CA ARG A 67 7.27 -22.52 26.91
C ARG A 67 7.12 -22.35 25.40
N HIS A 68 6.39 -23.25 24.75
CA HIS A 68 6.14 -23.22 23.30
C HIS A 68 4.99 -22.27 22.89
N LEU A 69 4.21 -21.76 23.85
CA LEU A 69 3.05 -20.91 23.57
C LEU A 69 3.47 -19.46 23.32
N ASP A 70 2.82 -18.79 22.37
CA ASP A 70 2.95 -17.34 22.19
C ASP A 70 2.06 -16.61 23.19
N ILE A 71 2.67 -16.08 24.25
CA ILE A 71 1.99 -15.34 25.32
C ILE A 71 2.18 -13.82 25.22
N GLY A 72 2.88 -13.32 24.19
CA GLY A 72 3.13 -11.89 23.99
C GLY A 72 3.88 -11.23 25.16
N ARG A 73 3.25 -10.23 25.82
CA ARG A 73 3.85 -9.43 26.91
C ARG A 73 3.66 -10.04 28.32
N ASN A 74 3.06 -11.21 28.37
CA ASN A 74 2.75 -11.91 29.62
C ASN A 74 3.97 -12.69 30.12
N GLU A 75 3.92 -13.18 31.34
CA GLU A 75 5.06 -13.84 31.98
C GLU A 75 4.81 -15.33 32.16
N PHE A 76 5.84 -16.13 31.93
CA PHE A 76 5.83 -17.54 32.27
C PHE A 76 6.20 -17.74 33.74
N LEU A 77 5.59 -18.74 34.36
CA LEU A 77 5.80 -19.10 35.76
C LEU A 77 6.35 -20.52 35.89
N GLN A 78 7.34 -20.65 36.76
CA GLN A 78 7.90 -21.92 37.20
C GLN A 78 7.14 -22.44 38.41
N LEU A 79 6.90 -23.75 38.47
CA LEU A 79 6.23 -24.40 39.59
C LEU A 79 7.25 -25.05 40.54
N VAL A 80 7.50 -24.38 41.67
CA VAL A 80 8.38 -24.87 42.75
C VAL A 80 7.64 -25.91 43.58
N ARG A 81 8.16 -27.14 43.59
CA ARG A 81 7.66 -28.28 44.40
C ARG A 81 6.14 -28.51 44.29
N GLY A 82 5.52 -28.20 43.15
CA GLY A 82 4.09 -28.41 42.91
C GLY A 82 3.15 -27.39 43.59
N ARG A 83 3.68 -26.41 44.33
CA ARG A 83 2.89 -25.53 45.22
C ARG A 83 3.03 -24.04 44.93
N LEU A 84 4.25 -23.58 44.66
CA LEU A 84 4.54 -22.14 44.52
C LEU A 84 4.90 -21.80 43.07
N PHE A 85 4.17 -20.87 42.49
CA PHE A 85 4.52 -20.26 41.22
C PHE A 85 5.43 -19.05 41.42
N VAL A 86 6.55 -19.04 40.69
CA VAL A 86 7.49 -17.91 40.64
C VAL A 86 7.80 -17.54 39.19
N PRO A 87 8.13 -16.28 38.86
CA PRO A 87 8.48 -15.90 37.49
C PRO A 87 9.63 -16.73 36.92
N MET A 88 9.67 -16.89 35.60
CA MET A 88 10.88 -17.41 34.94
C MET A 88 12.10 -16.55 35.25
N HIS A 89 13.27 -17.19 35.21
CA HIS A 89 14.57 -16.57 35.50
C HIS A 89 14.64 -16.01 36.93
N THR A 90 13.96 -16.68 37.86
CA THR A 90 14.06 -16.40 39.29
C THR A 90 14.44 -17.67 40.06
N ALA A 91 15.24 -17.48 41.11
CA ALA A 91 15.58 -18.48 42.11
C ALA A 91 14.95 -18.10 43.45
N LEU A 92 14.61 -19.12 44.23
CA LEU A 92 14.00 -18.95 45.54
C LEU A 92 15.08 -18.98 46.63
N PHE A 93 15.05 -18.01 47.55
CA PHE A 93 15.95 -17.99 48.70
C PHE A 93 15.19 -17.65 49.99
N PRO A 94 15.41 -18.39 51.09
CA PRO A 94 16.18 -19.64 51.19
C PRO A 94 15.45 -20.82 50.53
N GLU A 95 16.18 -21.87 50.19
CA GLU A 95 15.57 -23.15 49.79
C GLU A 95 14.84 -23.76 50.99
N THR A 96 13.51 -23.82 50.91
CA THR A 96 12.62 -24.25 51.99
C THR A 96 12.18 -25.69 51.78
N ASP A 97 11.93 -26.41 52.88
CA ASP A 97 11.55 -27.82 52.83
C ASP A 97 10.05 -28.03 52.52
N ALA A 98 9.68 -29.20 51.99
CA ALA A 98 8.32 -29.55 51.62
C ALA A 98 7.36 -29.56 52.83
N GLY A 99 7.88 -29.86 54.03
CA GLY A 99 7.12 -29.80 55.28
C GLY A 99 6.65 -28.39 55.64
N GLU A 100 7.52 -27.38 55.48
CA GLU A 100 7.21 -25.97 55.78
C GLU A 100 6.14 -25.42 54.83
N TRP A 101 6.20 -25.82 53.55
CA TRP A 101 5.20 -25.42 52.55
C TRP A 101 3.80 -25.94 52.87
N ASN A 102 3.68 -27.18 53.33
CA ASN A 102 2.39 -27.74 53.72
C ASN A 102 1.81 -27.03 54.96
N GLN A 103 2.65 -26.52 55.86
CA GLN A 103 2.19 -25.73 57.00
C GLN A 103 1.77 -24.30 56.63
N LEU A 104 2.45 -23.68 55.65
CA LEU A 104 2.19 -22.30 55.22
C LEU A 104 1.05 -22.16 54.21
N LEU A 105 0.96 -23.05 53.23
CA LEU A 105 -0.01 -22.98 52.13
C LEU A 105 -1.13 -24.01 52.24
N GLY A 106 -1.01 -24.98 53.15
CA GLY A 106 -1.98 -26.08 53.28
C GLY A 106 -2.08 -26.88 51.98
N GLN A 107 -3.29 -26.96 51.43
CA GLN A 107 -3.54 -27.59 50.12
C GLN A 107 -3.55 -26.61 48.95
N ASN A 108 -3.46 -25.31 49.19
CA ASN A 108 -3.58 -24.30 48.15
C ASN A 108 -2.24 -24.10 47.41
N GLN A 109 -2.34 -23.67 46.15
CA GLN A 109 -1.19 -23.16 45.43
C GLN A 109 -1.03 -21.68 45.73
N ALA A 110 0.17 -21.13 45.53
CA ALA A 110 0.44 -19.71 45.70
C ALA A 110 1.28 -19.17 44.56
N VAL A 111 1.27 -17.87 44.38
CA VAL A 111 2.16 -17.16 43.46
C VAL A 111 2.96 -16.10 44.23
N LEU A 112 4.23 -15.94 43.89
CA LEU A 112 5.10 -14.93 44.48
C LEU A 112 5.72 -14.07 43.39
N PHE A 113 5.32 -12.81 43.33
CA PHE A 113 5.95 -11.80 42.46
C PHE A 113 6.78 -10.82 43.27
N PRO A 114 7.80 -10.18 42.66
CA PRO A 114 8.58 -9.16 43.33
C PRO A 114 7.73 -7.94 43.72
N GLU A 115 6.74 -7.62 42.88
CA GLU A 115 5.92 -6.40 43.01
C GLU A 115 4.70 -6.59 43.91
N THR A 116 3.99 -7.72 43.78
CA THR A 116 2.75 -7.98 44.54
C THR A 116 2.97 -8.82 45.79
N GLY A 117 4.14 -9.44 45.94
CA GLY A 117 4.42 -10.36 47.04
C GLY A 117 3.72 -11.71 46.88
N LEU A 118 3.52 -12.41 48.00
CA LEU A 118 2.91 -13.74 48.04
C LEU A 118 1.38 -13.61 48.01
N SER A 119 0.74 -14.28 47.04
CA SER A 119 -0.71 -14.36 46.91
C SER A 119 -1.15 -15.82 46.86
N ILE A 120 -2.12 -16.19 47.70
CA ILE A 120 -2.66 -17.56 47.77
C ILE A 120 -3.75 -17.72 46.71
N LEU A 121 -3.67 -18.79 45.92
CA LEU A 121 -4.61 -19.12 44.86
C LEU A 121 -5.72 -19.99 45.45
N GLU A 122 -6.69 -19.36 46.10
CA GLU A 122 -7.75 -20.07 46.83
C GLU A 122 -8.94 -20.44 45.92
N THR A 123 -9.46 -19.47 45.17
CA THR A 123 -10.69 -19.63 44.40
C THR A 123 -10.40 -19.60 42.90
N PRO A 124 -10.60 -20.72 42.18
CA PRO A 124 -10.50 -20.71 40.73
C PRO A 124 -11.65 -19.88 40.14
N ILE A 125 -11.37 -19.20 39.04
CA ILE A 125 -12.34 -18.38 38.32
C ILE A 125 -13.40 -19.28 37.70
N ASP A 126 -14.67 -19.09 38.09
CA ASP A 126 -15.80 -19.73 37.43
C ASP A 126 -16.23 -18.91 36.20
N TRP A 127 -15.71 -19.30 35.03
CA TRP A 127 -16.01 -18.62 33.77
C TRP A 127 -17.50 -18.61 33.42
N LYS A 128 -18.31 -19.55 33.92
CA LYS A 128 -19.75 -19.59 33.63
C LYS A 128 -20.50 -18.44 34.28
N GLN A 129 -20.02 -17.94 35.41
CA GLN A 129 -20.63 -16.80 36.12
C GLN A 129 -20.27 -15.46 35.47
N ILE A 130 -19.10 -15.39 34.82
CA ILE A 130 -18.56 -14.14 34.25
C ILE A 130 -18.98 -13.97 32.78
N VAL A 131 -19.07 -15.06 32.03
CA VAL A 131 -19.38 -15.01 30.60
C VAL A 131 -20.88 -15.13 30.37
N GLU A 132 -21.53 -14.02 30.03
CA GLU A 132 -22.91 -14.05 29.56
C GLU A 132 -22.97 -14.63 28.14
N THR A 133 -23.88 -15.60 27.93
CA THR A 133 -24.18 -16.06 26.57
C THR A 133 -24.75 -14.89 25.76
N PRO A 134 -24.25 -14.64 24.53
CA PRO A 134 -24.76 -13.55 23.72
C PRO A 134 -26.26 -13.73 23.49
N ARG A 135 -27.05 -12.71 23.83
CA ARG A 135 -28.48 -12.71 23.53
C ARG A 135 -28.66 -12.70 22.01
N LEU A 136 -29.09 -13.84 21.46
CA LEU A 136 -29.44 -13.96 20.05
C LEU A 136 -30.57 -12.98 19.74
N ARG A 137 -30.26 -11.85 19.10
CA ARG A 137 -31.30 -10.97 18.56
C ARG A 137 -31.79 -11.59 17.27
N ASN A 138 -33.07 -11.95 17.25
CA ASN A 138 -33.82 -12.20 16.02
C ASN A 138 -34.01 -10.86 15.30
N ALA A 139 -32.94 -10.36 14.68
CA ALA A 139 -33.03 -9.26 13.74
C ALA A 139 -33.63 -9.82 12.45
N ALA A 140 -34.59 -9.12 11.85
CA ALA A 140 -34.96 -9.35 10.47
C ALA A 140 -33.74 -8.95 9.63
N ILE A 141 -32.86 -9.92 9.37
CA ILE A 141 -31.67 -9.74 8.54
C ILE A 141 -32.19 -9.41 7.14
N ARG A 142 -32.26 -8.12 6.82
CA ARG A 142 -32.51 -7.66 5.47
C ARG A 142 -31.22 -7.89 4.69
N VAL A 143 -31.16 -9.05 4.04
CA VAL A 143 -30.12 -9.32 3.08
C VAL A 143 -30.31 -8.32 1.93
N PRO A 144 -29.28 -7.55 1.54
CA PRO A 144 -29.38 -6.74 0.34
C PRO A 144 -29.77 -7.65 -0.83
N ALA A 145 -30.67 -7.20 -1.69
CA ALA A 145 -30.93 -7.90 -2.94
C ALA A 145 -29.60 -8.18 -3.62
N LYS A 146 -29.32 -9.45 -3.98
CA LYS A 146 -28.04 -9.89 -4.57
C LYS A 146 -27.69 -8.95 -5.71
N THR A 147 -26.80 -8.00 -5.46
CA THR A 147 -26.44 -6.97 -6.45
C THR A 147 -25.44 -7.51 -7.47
N ARG A 148 -24.92 -8.72 -7.23
CA ARG A 148 -24.21 -9.54 -8.21
C ARG A 148 -24.56 -11.01 -8.00
N SER A 149 -25.05 -11.66 -9.06
CA SER A 149 -24.99 -13.11 -9.20
C SER A 149 -23.52 -13.49 -9.33
N THR A 150 -22.91 -14.03 -8.28
CA THR A 150 -21.63 -14.71 -8.43
C THR A 150 -21.93 -16.03 -9.16
N PRO A 151 -21.40 -16.21 -10.38
CA PRO A 151 -21.66 -17.42 -11.14
C PRO A 151 -21.08 -18.61 -10.38
N GLN A 152 -21.91 -19.62 -10.09
CA GLN A 152 -21.46 -20.85 -9.42
C GLN A 152 -20.58 -21.71 -10.33
N LEU A 153 -20.66 -21.49 -11.64
CA LEU A 153 -19.71 -21.98 -12.61
C LEU A 153 -18.70 -20.89 -12.93
N ILE A 154 -17.44 -21.16 -12.64
CA ILE A 154 -16.34 -20.38 -13.16
C ILE A 154 -16.24 -20.71 -14.65
N ALA A 155 -16.77 -19.82 -15.51
CA ALA A 155 -16.70 -20.02 -16.96
C ALA A 155 -15.25 -19.94 -17.48
N THR A 156 -14.41 -19.13 -16.84
CA THR A 156 -13.00 -18.92 -17.20
C THR A 156 -12.22 -18.41 -15.99
N ILE A 157 -11.04 -18.96 -15.75
CA ILE A 157 -10.03 -18.44 -14.82
C ILE A 157 -9.01 -17.66 -15.64
N PHE A 158 -8.69 -16.44 -15.22
CA PHE A 158 -7.58 -15.68 -15.79
C PHE A 158 -6.44 -15.70 -14.77
N VAL A 159 -5.41 -16.47 -15.08
CA VAL A 159 -4.14 -16.43 -14.34
C VAL A 159 -3.28 -15.39 -15.04
N GLU A 160 -2.91 -14.32 -14.35
CA GLU A 160 -1.85 -13.42 -14.82
C GLU A 160 -0.52 -14.17 -14.66
N PRO A 161 0.09 -14.66 -15.75
CA PRO A 161 1.28 -15.46 -15.61
C PRO A 161 2.50 -14.54 -15.57
N ASN A 162 3.47 -14.91 -14.74
CA ASN A 162 4.74 -14.22 -14.64
C ASN A 162 5.46 -14.28 -16.00
N PRO A 163 5.68 -13.16 -16.72
CA PRO A 163 6.16 -13.17 -18.10
C PRO A 163 7.50 -13.89 -18.27
N ASP A 164 8.34 -13.88 -17.23
CA ASP A 164 9.65 -14.55 -17.25
C ASP A 164 9.51 -16.08 -17.20
N GLU A 165 8.55 -16.62 -16.44
CA GLU A 165 8.28 -18.07 -16.35
C GLU A 165 7.62 -18.62 -17.62
N ILE A 166 6.81 -17.80 -18.31
CA ILE A 166 6.18 -18.17 -19.59
C ILE A 166 7.27 -18.37 -20.65
N GLN A 167 8.24 -17.45 -20.72
CA GLN A 167 9.23 -17.48 -21.80
C GLN A 167 10.13 -18.71 -21.73
N ASP A 168 10.43 -19.20 -20.53
CA ASP A 168 11.19 -20.42 -20.31
C ASP A 168 10.35 -21.69 -20.53
N ALA A 169 9.04 -21.66 -20.24
CA ALA A 169 8.14 -22.81 -20.40
C ALA A 169 7.74 -23.12 -21.85
N PHE A 170 7.66 -22.12 -22.73
CA PHE A 170 7.16 -22.29 -24.11
C PHE A 170 8.26 -22.46 -25.17
N GLY A 171 9.55 -22.41 -24.80
CA GLY A 171 10.66 -22.49 -25.74
C GLY A 171 10.67 -21.34 -26.76
N PRO A 172 11.62 -21.33 -27.71
CA PRO A 172 11.60 -20.34 -28.80
C PRO A 172 10.33 -20.52 -29.63
N PRO A 173 9.63 -19.44 -30.01
CA PRO A 173 8.35 -19.53 -30.70
C PRO A 173 8.51 -20.32 -32.02
N ASP A 174 7.66 -21.31 -32.22
CA ASP A 174 7.56 -22.03 -33.49
C ASP A 174 7.36 -21.02 -34.62
N LYS A 175 8.27 -21.04 -35.61
CA LYS A 175 8.32 -20.05 -36.71
C LYS A 175 7.10 -20.07 -37.63
N LYS A 176 6.15 -21.00 -37.44
CA LYS A 176 4.95 -21.14 -38.27
C LYS A 176 3.69 -20.95 -37.44
N LEU A 177 3.19 -19.71 -37.43
CA LEU A 177 1.85 -19.41 -36.95
C LEU A 177 0.81 -20.21 -37.75
N PRO A 178 -0.27 -20.73 -37.12
CA PRO A 178 -1.31 -21.50 -37.81
C PRO A 178 -2.15 -20.65 -38.78
N PHE A 179 -1.91 -19.34 -38.86
CA PHE A 179 -2.59 -18.40 -39.72
C PHE A 179 -1.62 -17.41 -40.35
N ASN A 180 -1.99 -16.90 -41.52
CA ASN A 180 -1.24 -15.85 -42.21
C ASN A 180 -1.53 -14.49 -41.56
N VAL A 181 -0.53 -13.94 -40.86
CA VAL A 181 -0.61 -12.64 -40.17
C VAL A 181 -1.02 -11.52 -41.12
N GLN A 182 -0.47 -11.49 -42.34
CA GLN A 182 -0.76 -10.44 -43.32
C GLN A 182 -2.24 -10.49 -43.76
N LYS A 183 -2.82 -11.68 -43.91
CA LYS A 183 -4.24 -11.85 -44.22
C LYS A 183 -5.13 -11.30 -43.11
N VAL A 184 -4.80 -11.57 -41.85
CA VAL A 184 -5.56 -11.08 -40.69
C VAL A 184 -5.45 -9.56 -40.57
N LEU A 185 -4.24 -9.01 -40.69
CA LEU A 185 -4.02 -7.55 -40.66
C LEU A 185 -4.82 -6.84 -41.75
N ASN A 186 -4.78 -7.37 -42.98
CA ASN A 186 -5.56 -6.83 -44.10
C ASN A 186 -7.08 -6.92 -43.86
N GLY A 187 -7.56 -7.99 -43.22
CA GLY A 187 -8.96 -8.14 -42.81
C GLY A 187 -9.38 -7.09 -41.78
N ASN A 188 -8.62 -6.98 -40.69
CA ASN A 188 -8.88 -6.00 -39.63
C ASN A 188 -8.87 -4.56 -40.17
N ASN A 189 -7.91 -4.26 -41.05
CA ASN A 189 -7.80 -2.99 -41.74
C ASN A 189 -9.07 -2.62 -42.54
N ARG A 190 -9.67 -3.58 -43.24
CA ARG A 190 -10.94 -3.36 -43.98
C ARG A 190 -12.11 -3.08 -43.04
N GLU A 191 -12.16 -3.73 -41.89
CA GLU A 191 -13.19 -3.47 -40.89
C GLU A 191 -13.03 -2.09 -40.25
N ILE A 192 -11.80 -1.64 -39.98
CA ILE A 192 -11.53 -0.26 -39.53
C ILE A 192 -11.97 0.76 -40.60
N ASP A 193 -11.71 0.50 -41.89
CA ASP A 193 -12.16 1.41 -42.97
C ASP A 193 -13.69 1.48 -43.05
N LYS A 194 -14.39 0.35 -42.91
CA LYS A 194 -15.85 0.31 -42.86
C LYS A 194 -16.36 1.11 -41.68
N TYR A 195 -15.75 0.94 -40.51
CA TYR A 195 -16.11 1.67 -39.30
C TYR A 195 -15.86 3.18 -39.45
N LEU A 196 -14.75 3.60 -40.04
CA LEU A 196 -14.46 5.01 -40.32
C LEU A 196 -15.53 5.64 -41.23
N LYS A 197 -15.92 4.96 -42.31
CA LYS A 197 -17.03 5.42 -43.18
C LYS A 197 -18.37 5.48 -42.44
N PHE A 198 -18.63 4.51 -41.57
CA PHE A 198 -19.84 4.48 -40.76
C PHE A 198 -19.86 5.62 -39.73
N LEU A 199 -18.72 5.93 -39.10
CA LEU A 199 -18.55 7.04 -38.17
C LEU A 199 -18.80 8.40 -38.84
N GLU A 200 -18.40 8.56 -40.09
CA GLU A 200 -18.69 9.77 -40.89
C GLU A 200 -20.17 9.91 -41.24
N SER A 201 -20.83 8.80 -41.56
CA SER A 201 -22.23 8.80 -41.98
C SER A 201 -23.21 8.90 -40.79
N ASN A 202 -22.90 8.24 -39.68
CA ASN A 202 -23.77 8.11 -38.50
C ASN A 202 -22.95 8.15 -37.19
N PRO A 203 -22.49 9.33 -36.75
CA PRO A 203 -21.56 9.44 -35.62
C PRO A 203 -22.14 8.90 -34.31
N GLU A 204 -23.39 9.20 -33.98
CA GLU A 204 -23.98 8.74 -32.71
C GLU A 204 -24.14 7.21 -32.62
N GLN A 205 -24.46 6.55 -33.74
CA GLN A 205 -24.58 5.09 -33.78
C GLN A 205 -23.21 4.43 -33.76
N ALA A 206 -22.25 5.00 -34.49
CA ALA A 206 -20.87 4.52 -34.49
C ALA A 206 -20.23 4.61 -33.11
N LEU A 207 -20.47 5.69 -32.36
CA LEU A 207 -19.98 5.83 -30.99
C LEU A 207 -20.49 4.74 -30.04
N LYS A 208 -21.72 4.22 -30.23
CA LYS A 208 -22.23 3.08 -29.45
C LYS A 208 -21.48 1.78 -29.74
N LEU A 209 -20.99 1.63 -30.98
CA LEU A 209 -20.15 0.52 -31.43
C LEU A 209 -18.65 0.83 -31.29
N GLY A 210 -18.32 1.90 -30.55
CA GLY A 210 -17.01 2.54 -30.56
C GLY A 210 -15.86 1.58 -30.31
N ILE A 211 -14.87 1.62 -31.20
CA ILE A 211 -13.62 0.88 -31.04
C ILE A 211 -12.70 1.71 -30.12
N PRO A 212 -12.42 1.26 -28.88
CA PRO A 212 -11.53 1.99 -28.00
C PRO A 212 -10.09 1.92 -28.51
N LEU A 213 -9.45 3.08 -28.56
CA LEU A 213 -8.01 3.20 -28.77
C LEU A 213 -7.35 2.94 -27.43
N ASP A 214 -7.02 1.68 -27.15
CA ASP A 214 -6.05 1.40 -26.10
C ASP A 214 -4.77 2.18 -26.45
N ALA A 215 -4.25 2.94 -25.48
CA ALA A 215 -3.19 3.94 -25.66
C ALA A 215 -1.90 3.44 -26.35
N ASN A 216 -1.81 2.14 -26.64
CA ASN A 216 -0.68 1.47 -27.28
C ASN A 216 -1.04 0.72 -28.58
N GLY A 217 -2.16 1.01 -29.25
CA GLY A 217 -2.49 0.45 -30.57
C GLY A 217 -2.50 -1.08 -30.60
N SER A 218 -3.66 -1.71 -30.46
CA SER A 218 -3.83 -3.16 -30.66
C SER A 218 -2.83 -4.07 -29.91
N SER A 219 -2.46 -3.72 -28.68
CA SER A 219 -1.49 -4.50 -27.93
C SER A 219 -2.07 -5.38 -26.84
N ARG A 220 -2.70 -6.45 -27.31
CA ARG A 220 -2.59 -7.77 -26.67
C ARG A 220 -1.19 -8.36 -26.92
N GLY A 221 -0.12 -7.62 -26.61
CA GLY A 221 1.26 -8.06 -26.89
C GLY A 221 2.38 -7.02 -26.75
N ARG A 222 2.13 -5.71 -26.75
CA ARG A 222 3.13 -4.69 -26.34
C ARG A 222 3.04 -4.50 -24.84
N GLN A 223 3.46 -5.54 -24.12
CA GLN A 223 4.30 -5.22 -22.98
C GLN A 223 5.43 -4.36 -23.53
N ASN A 224 5.73 -3.27 -22.84
CA ASN A 224 7.09 -2.79 -22.76
C ASN A 224 7.89 -3.92 -22.07
N VAL A 225 8.06 -5.07 -22.74
CA VAL A 225 9.35 -5.75 -22.71
C VAL A 225 10.24 -4.72 -23.37
N GLY A 226 10.68 -3.77 -22.54
CA GLY A 226 12.04 -3.38 -22.64
C GLY A 226 12.79 -4.69 -22.67
N TRP A 227 13.14 -5.13 -23.86
CA TRP A 227 14.53 -5.45 -24.08
C TRP A 227 15.28 -4.20 -23.62
N LYS A 228 15.44 -4.06 -22.30
CA LYS A 228 16.76 -3.95 -21.73
C LYS A 228 17.49 -5.14 -22.33
N LYS A 229 17.92 -5.00 -23.59
CA LYS A 229 19.32 -5.25 -23.84
C LYS A 229 19.96 -4.54 -22.66
N LYS A 230 20.43 -5.32 -21.68
CA LYS A 230 21.70 -4.97 -21.07
C LYS A 230 22.57 -4.77 -22.30
N ALA A 231 22.60 -3.53 -22.80
CA ALA A 231 23.69 -3.07 -23.59
C ALA A 231 24.82 -3.32 -22.61
N ASN A 232 25.51 -4.43 -22.80
CA ASN A 232 26.86 -4.56 -22.33
C ASN A 232 27.56 -3.39 -23.03
N PHE A 233 27.49 -2.23 -22.39
CA PHE A 233 27.92 -0.94 -22.90
C PHE A 233 29.42 -0.96 -23.21
N LEU A 234 30.11 -1.97 -22.63
CA LEU A 234 31.49 -2.36 -22.79
C LEU A 234 31.75 -3.46 -23.84
N SER A 235 30.74 -4.04 -24.50
CA SER A 235 30.95 -5.13 -25.47
C SER A 235 31.00 -4.66 -26.93
N ASN A 236 30.77 -3.37 -27.21
CA ASN A 236 30.90 -2.85 -28.57
C ASN A 236 32.32 -2.30 -28.75
N PRO A 237 33.18 -2.91 -29.59
CA PRO A 237 34.58 -2.51 -29.71
C PRO A 237 34.72 -1.03 -30.13
N ASP A 238 33.78 -0.50 -30.91
CA ASP A 238 33.76 0.90 -31.34
C ASP A 238 33.43 1.90 -30.23
N THR A 239 32.70 1.49 -29.18
CA THR A 239 32.44 2.39 -28.04
C THR A 239 33.65 2.41 -27.11
N VAL A 240 34.26 1.24 -26.87
CA VAL A 240 35.47 1.12 -26.05
C VAL A 240 36.64 1.90 -26.65
N THR A 241 36.83 1.85 -27.97
CA THR A 241 37.88 2.65 -28.64
C THR A 241 37.63 4.15 -28.53
N LYS A 242 36.38 4.61 -28.70
CA LYS A 242 36.02 6.03 -28.50
C LYS A 242 36.27 6.49 -27.06
N PHE A 243 35.96 5.66 -26.05
CA PHE A 243 36.27 5.99 -24.66
C PHE A 243 37.78 6.01 -24.36
N ALA A 244 38.56 5.09 -24.94
CA ALA A 244 40.01 5.09 -24.80
C ALA A 244 40.66 6.35 -25.42
N ILE A 245 40.18 6.77 -26.61
CA ILE A 245 40.64 8.00 -27.27
C ILE A 245 40.24 9.24 -26.46
N ALA A 246 39.00 9.28 -25.93
CA ALA A 246 38.54 10.38 -25.08
C ALA A 246 39.39 10.51 -23.81
N PHE A 247 39.74 9.39 -23.16
CA PHE A 247 40.60 9.38 -21.99
C PHE A 247 41.99 9.92 -22.31
N LEU A 248 42.57 9.51 -23.44
CA LEU A 248 43.88 10.01 -23.87
C LEU A 248 43.86 11.52 -24.17
N LEU A 249 42.81 12.02 -24.82
CA LEU A 249 42.63 13.47 -25.06
C LEU A 249 42.52 14.29 -23.77
N ILE A 250 41.84 13.76 -22.75
CA ILE A 250 41.73 14.42 -21.44
C ILE A 250 43.11 14.47 -20.76
N VAL A 251 43.88 13.38 -20.77
CA VAL A 251 45.23 13.34 -20.19
C VAL A 251 46.16 14.33 -20.88
N VAL A 252 46.12 14.40 -22.22
CA VAL A 252 46.90 15.36 -23.00
C VAL A 252 46.48 16.80 -22.70
N ALA A 253 45.18 17.08 -22.58
CA ALA A 253 44.70 18.41 -22.24
C ALA A 253 45.11 18.84 -20.82
N VAL A 254 45.06 17.93 -19.84
CA VAL A 254 45.56 18.19 -18.48
C VAL A 254 47.06 18.50 -18.50
N PHE A 255 47.85 17.76 -19.27
CA PHE A 255 49.28 18.02 -19.42
C PHE A 255 49.56 19.40 -20.07
N ILE A 256 48.80 19.77 -21.10
CA ILE A 256 48.90 21.09 -21.75
C ILE A 256 48.50 22.20 -20.77
N ILE A 257 47.46 22.02 -19.96
CA ILE A 257 47.03 23.00 -18.95
C ILE A 257 48.14 23.21 -17.91
N ILE A 258 48.79 22.13 -17.45
CA ILE A 258 49.91 22.19 -16.51
C ILE A 258 51.08 22.95 -17.14
N LYS A 259 51.45 22.66 -18.39
CA LYS A 259 52.54 23.35 -19.09
C LYS A 259 52.22 24.80 -19.46
N MET A 260 50.97 25.14 -19.76
CA MET A 260 50.56 26.54 -19.97
C MET A 260 50.60 27.37 -18.68
N SER A 261 50.36 26.73 -17.53
CA SER A 261 50.49 27.38 -16.23
C SER A 261 51.93 27.79 -15.90
N GLU A 262 52.95 27.11 -16.45
CA GLU A 262 54.36 27.46 -16.28
C GLU A 262 54.76 28.71 -17.11
N HIS A 263 54.09 28.95 -18.24
CA HIS A 263 54.42 30.04 -19.18
C HIS A 263 53.49 31.26 -19.10
N GLY A 264 52.67 31.37 -18.05
CA GLY A 264 51.90 32.59 -17.72
C GLY A 264 50.69 32.90 -18.61
N VAL A 265 50.30 31.99 -19.51
CA VAL A 265 49.12 32.17 -20.38
C VAL A 265 47.89 31.61 -19.67
N LYS A 266 46.99 32.50 -19.22
CA LYS A 266 45.71 32.11 -18.59
C LYS A 266 44.56 32.39 -19.56
N GLY A 267 44.02 31.33 -20.15
CA GLY A 267 42.81 31.43 -20.99
C GLY A 267 42.09 30.09 -21.11
N PRO A 268 40.76 30.08 -21.30
CA PRO A 268 39.95 28.85 -21.40
C PRO A 268 40.11 28.10 -22.74
N ALA A 269 40.98 28.58 -23.63
CA ALA A 269 41.16 28.07 -24.98
C ALA A 269 41.43 26.53 -25.08
N PRO A 270 42.32 25.92 -24.27
CA PRO A 270 42.57 24.47 -24.39
C PRO A 270 41.38 23.63 -23.90
N ILE A 271 40.61 24.15 -22.93
CA ILE A 271 39.39 23.51 -22.43
C ILE A 271 38.30 23.56 -23.50
N PHE A 272 38.15 24.71 -24.18
CA PHE A 272 37.19 24.87 -25.26
C PHE A 272 37.51 23.97 -26.46
N LEU A 273 38.79 23.82 -26.80
CA LEU A 273 39.25 22.95 -27.89
C LEU A 273 39.04 21.48 -27.54
N LEU A 274 39.29 21.07 -26.29
CA LEU A 274 38.96 19.74 -25.78
C LEU A 274 37.46 19.44 -25.85
N ILE A 275 36.60 20.40 -25.45
CA ILE A 275 35.14 20.26 -25.53
C ILE A 275 34.70 20.04 -26.98
N ILE A 276 35.25 20.80 -27.93
CA ILE A 276 34.95 20.63 -29.37
C ILE A 276 35.43 19.26 -29.90
N LEU A 277 36.61 18.80 -29.48
CA LEU A 277 37.17 17.51 -29.88
C LEU A 277 36.36 16.33 -29.31
N LEU A 278 35.99 16.39 -28.03
CA LEU A 278 35.11 15.39 -27.41
C LEU A 278 33.71 15.42 -28.02
N ALA A 279 33.16 16.61 -28.31
CA ALA A 279 31.91 16.74 -29.02
C ALA A 279 31.96 16.09 -30.39
N ARG A 280 33.06 16.21 -31.16
CA ARG A 280 33.21 15.51 -32.45
C ARG A 280 33.45 14.01 -32.33
N LEU A 281 34.16 13.55 -31.30
CA LEU A 281 34.41 12.12 -31.06
C LEU A 281 33.12 11.35 -30.70
N PHE A 282 32.21 12.04 -30.00
CA PHE A 282 30.88 11.53 -29.62
C PHE A 282 29.72 12.12 -30.43
N SER A 283 30.01 12.96 -31.42
CA SER A 283 29.03 13.34 -32.43
C SER A 283 28.66 12.06 -33.16
N SER A 284 27.46 11.57 -32.83
CA SER A 284 26.79 10.57 -33.61
C SER A 284 26.84 11.02 -35.06
N ASP A 285 27.40 10.21 -35.96
CA ASP A 285 26.99 10.29 -37.35
C ASP A 285 25.48 10.19 -37.32
N ASN A 286 24.80 11.34 -37.49
CA ASN A 286 23.42 11.40 -37.89
C ASN A 286 23.38 10.92 -39.36
N SER A 287 23.81 9.68 -39.59
CA SER A 287 23.01 8.79 -40.39
C SER A 287 21.64 8.88 -39.74
N SER A 288 20.73 9.53 -40.46
CA SER A 288 19.31 9.36 -40.28
C SER A 288 19.03 7.89 -40.51
N GLY A 289 19.37 7.07 -39.51
CA GLY A 289 18.65 5.87 -39.17
C GLY A 289 17.25 6.36 -38.93
N THR A 290 16.52 6.46 -40.03
CA THR A 290 15.07 6.42 -40.09
C THR A 290 14.72 5.45 -38.99
N PHE A 291 14.17 5.99 -37.91
CA PHE A 291 13.56 5.23 -36.85
C PHE A 291 12.39 4.54 -37.53
N GLY A 292 12.72 3.45 -38.22
CA GLY A 292 11.81 2.44 -38.70
C GLY A 292 11.33 1.73 -37.46
N GLY A 293 10.57 2.45 -36.63
CA GLY A 293 9.41 1.83 -36.04
C GLY A 293 8.75 1.15 -37.22
N THR A 294 8.71 -0.18 -37.17
CA THR A 294 7.96 -0.97 -38.13
C THR A 294 6.56 -0.36 -38.10
N ARG A 295 6.27 0.52 -39.07
CA ARG A 295 4.94 1.07 -39.27
C ARG A 295 4.15 -0.14 -39.69
N THR A 296 3.55 -0.79 -38.70
CA THR A 296 2.69 -1.91 -38.96
C THR A 296 1.60 -1.37 -39.87
N VAL A 297 1.14 -2.18 -40.82
CA VAL A 297 0.22 -1.78 -41.90
C VAL A 297 -1.16 -1.29 -41.38
N GLY A 298 -1.33 -1.02 -40.08
CA GLY A 298 -2.50 -0.40 -39.44
C GLY A 298 -2.30 0.99 -38.80
N ASP A 299 -1.07 1.50 -38.64
CA ASP A 299 -0.80 2.69 -37.81
C ASP A 299 -1.46 3.99 -38.33
N ASP A 300 -1.54 4.18 -39.65
CA ASP A 300 -2.15 5.39 -40.25
C ASP A 300 -3.67 5.45 -40.04
N ARG A 301 -4.36 4.30 -40.01
CA ARG A 301 -5.81 4.24 -39.85
C ARG A 301 -6.23 4.48 -38.42
N PHE A 302 -5.47 3.97 -37.46
CA PHE A 302 -5.69 4.27 -36.03
C PHE A 302 -5.38 5.73 -35.72
N ALA A 303 -4.36 6.32 -36.35
CA ALA A 303 -4.13 7.76 -36.26
C ALA A 303 -5.32 8.57 -36.83
N LYS A 304 -5.82 8.20 -38.01
CA LYS A 304 -7.04 8.80 -38.59
C LYS A 304 -8.26 8.65 -37.69
N LEU A 305 -8.44 7.46 -37.09
CA LEU A 305 -9.54 7.19 -36.18
C LEU A 305 -9.44 8.03 -34.90
N GLN A 306 -8.23 8.17 -34.35
CA GLN A 306 -7.97 9.03 -33.20
C GLN A 306 -8.34 10.49 -33.51
N LEU A 307 -7.89 11.00 -34.66
CA LEU A 307 -8.21 12.36 -35.09
C LEU A 307 -9.72 12.56 -35.21
N LYS A 308 -10.45 11.60 -35.79
CA LYS A 308 -11.91 11.67 -35.90
C LYS A 308 -12.61 11.66 -34.53
N TYR A 309 -12.14 10.87 -33.57
CA TYR A 309 -12.67 10.91 -32.21
C TYR A 309 -12.37 12.23 -31.49
N GLU A 310 -11.18 12.79 -31.66
CA GLU A 310 -10.81 14.10 -31.11
C GLU A 310 -11.65 15.22 -31.73
N GLU A 311 -11.90 15.19 -33.04
CA GLU A 311 -12.81 16.11 -33.73
C GLU A 311 -14.25 16.00 -33.21
N LEU A 312 -14.77 14.79 -33.03
CA LEU A 312 -16.11 14.57 -32.49
C LEU A 312 -16.22 15.06 -31.05
N ALA A 313 -15.24 14.75 -30.19
CA ALA A 313 -15.23 15.25 -28.82
C ALA A 313 -15.22 16.78 -28.78
N ARG A 314 -14.43 17.43 -29.66
CA ARG A 314 -14.41 18.89 -29.80
C ARG A 314 -15.77 19.45 -30.22
N LYS A 315 -16.42 18.86 -31.23
CA LYS A 315 -17.77 19.26 -31.66
C LYS A 315 -18.79 19.14 -30.53
N TYR A 316 -18.78 18.04 -29.77
CA TYR A 316 -19.66 17.92 -28.61
C TYR A 316 -19.37 18.97 -27.55
N LYS A 317 -18.09 19.32 -27.33
CA LYS A 317 -17.71 20.39 -26.41
C LYS A 317 -18.23 21.76 -26.88
N GLU A 318 -18.08 22.08 -28.16
CA GLU A 318 -18.59 23.31 -28.79
C GLU A 318 -20.12 23.39 -28.70
N ASN A 319 -20.80 22.25 -28.82
CA ASN A 319 -22.26 22.14 -28.67
C ASN A 319 -22.73 22.17 -27.20
N GLY A 320 -21.81 22.22 -26.22
CA GLY A 320 -22.14 22.19 -24.79
C GLY A 320 -22.45 20.79 -24.22
N ASP A 321 -22.31 19.74 -25.02
CA ASP A 321 -22.50 18.34 -24.63
C ASP A 321 -21.25 17.74 -23.96
N TYR A 322 -20.82 18.34 -22.84
CA TYR A 322 -19.58 17.97 -22.14
C TYR A 322 -19.55 16.50 -21.67
N ARG A 323 -20.70 15.93 -21.29
CA ARG A 323 -20.79 14.50 -20.93
C ARG A 323 -20.46 13.56 -22.09
N LYS A 324 -20.95 13.87 -23.30
CA LYS A 324 -20.67 13.05 -24.49
C LYS A 324 -19.19 13.19 -24.88
N ALA A 325 -18.66 14.41 -24.85
CA ALA A 325 -17.24 14.66 -25.13
C ALA A 325 -16.33 13.88 -24.16
N ALA A 326 -16.59 13.97 -22.85
CA ALA A 326 -15.83 13.25 -21.84
C ALA A 326 -15.97 11.72 -21.95
N HIS A 327 -17.15 11.22 -22.37
CA HIS A 327 -17.34 9.80 -22.62
C HIS A 327 -16.43 9.30 -23.75
N ILE A 328 -16.34 10.05 -24.86
CA ILE A 328 -15.43 9.75 -25.98
C ILE A 328 -13.98 9.77 -25.50
N GLU A 329 -13.59 10.81 -24.78
CA GLU A 329 -12.22 10.96 -24.28
C GLU A 329 -11.81 9.85 -23.31
N ASN A 330 -12.70 9.47 -22.39
CA ASN A 330 -12.42 8.45 -21.39
C ASN A 330 -12.48 7.02 -21.98
N LYS A 331 -13.56 6.69 -22.70
CA LYS A 331 -13.79 5.32 -23.17
C LYS A 331 -13.06 5.01 -24.47
N LEU A 332 -13.07 5.94 -25.43
CA LEU A 332 -12.54 5.71 -26.77
C LEU A 332 -11.09 6.18 -26.92
N LEU A 333 -10.73 7.35 -26.39
CA LEU A 333 -9.34 7.84 -26.43
C LEU A 333 -8.49 7.38 -25.23
N LYS A 334 -9.10 6.77 -24.21
CA LYS A 334 -8.44 6.34 -22.96
C LYS A 334 -7.69 7.46 -22.22
N ARG A 335 -8.16 8.69 -22.37
CA ARG A 335 -7.61 9.89 -21.72
C ARG A 335 -8.50 10.33 -20.56
N ALA A 336 -8.52 9.54 -19.50
CA ALA A 336 -9.36 9.78 -18.33
C ALA A 336 -9.12 11.15 -17.66
N LEU A 337 -7.88 11.64 -17.62
CA LEU A 337 -7.57 12.96 -17.05
C LEU A 337 -8.17 14.10 -17.87
N VAL A 338 -8.10 14.01 -19.20
CA VAL A 338 -8.68 15.02 -20.12
C VAL A 338 -10.20 15.00 -19.98
N ALA A 339 -10.80 13.80 -19.97
CA ALA A 339 -12.24 13.65 -19.76
C ALA A 339 -12.72 14.26 -18.44
N ALA A 340 -11.97 14.10 -17.34
CA ALA A 340 -12.30 14.71 -16.05
C ALA A 340 -12.29 16.24 -16.13
N ARG A 341 -11.30 16.83 -16.80
CA ARG A 341 -11.24 18.29 -17.03
C ARG A 341 -12.38 18.77 -17.91
N THR A 342 -12.71 18.06 -18.99
CA THR A 342 -13.85 18.37 -19.86
C THR A 342 -15.17 18.36 -19.08
N LEU A 343 -15.33 17.45 -18.11
CA LEU A 343 -16.48 17.45 -17.19
C LEU A 343 -16.47 18.64 -16.24
N GLU A 344 -15.31 19.05 -15.70
CA GLU A 344 -15.19 20.27 -14.89
C GLU A 344 -15.55 21.53 -15.70
N GLU A 345 -15.10 21.64 -16.95
CA GLU A 345 -15.47 22.73 -17.87
C GLU A 345 -16.98 22.80 -18.08
N GLY A 346 -17.63 21.64 -18.18
CA GLY A 346 -19.09 21.49 -18.27
C GLY A 346 -19.86 21.63 -16.95
N LYS A 347 -19.20 22.02 -15.84
CA LYS A 347 -19.79 22.11 -14.50
C LYS A 347 -20.35 20.79 -13.95
N HIS A 348 -19.92 19.65 -14.51
CA HIS A 348 -20.27 18.31 -14.04
C HIS A 348 -19.29 17.83 -12.96
N PHE A 349 -19.21 18.60 -11.88
CA PHE A 349 -18.19 18.45 -10.84
C PHE A 349 -18.19 17.11 -10.12
N HIS A 350 -19.37 16.55 -9.84
CA HIS A 350 -19.49 15.23 -9.18
C HIS A 350 -18.89 14.11 -10.06
N GLU A 351 -19.23 14.08 -11.34
CA GLU A 351 -18.73 13.06 -12.29
C GLU A 351 -17.22 13.22 -12.51
N ALA A 352 -16.73 14.47 -12.60
CA ALA A 352 -15.30 14.77 -12.68
C ALA A 352 -14.53 14.27 -11.44
N ALA A 353 -15.06 14.55 -10.25
CA ALA A 353 -14.45 14.13 -8.99
C ALA A 353 -14.39 12.60 -8.87
N MET A 354 -15.46 11.90 -9.24
CA MET A 354 -15.47 10.43 -9.30
C MET A 354 -14.41 9.89 -10.25
N LEU A 355 -14.24 10.51 -11.43
CA LEU A 355 -13.21 10.11 -12.38
C LEU A 355 -11.79 10.35 -11.82
N TYR A 356 -11.54 11.48 -11.16
CA TYR A 356 -10.27 11.74 -10.48
C TYR A 356 -9.97 10.72 -9.37
N LEU A 357 -10.98 10.28 -8.61
CA LEU A 357 -10.83 9.23 -7.62
C LEU A 357 -10.41 7.90 -8.26
N THR A 358 -11.00 7.52 -9.41
CA THR A 358 -10.58 6.29 -10.13
C THR A 358 -9.13 6.35 -10.63
N LEU A 359 -8.60 7.56 -10.86
CA LEU A 359 -7.21 7.79 -11.22
C LEU A 359 -6.27 7.84 -10.00
N GLY A 360 -6.81 7.74 -8.78
CA GLY A 360 -6.05 7.86 -7.55
C GLY A 360 -5.66 9.30 -7.18
N ASN A 361 -6.12 10.30 -7.95
CA ASN A 361 -5.80 11.71 -7.67
C ASN A 361 -6.84 12.33 -6.73
N LYS A 362 -6.61 12.15 -5.43
CA LYS A 362 -7.52 12.62 -4.37
C LYS A 362 -7.57 14.15 -4.28
N GLU A 363 -6.47 14.85 -4.57
CA GLU A 363 -6.41 16.32 -4.50
C GLU A 363 -7.32 16.98 -5.54
N LEU A 364 -7.21 16.55 -6.81
CA LEU A 364 -8.08 17.04 -7.87
C LEU A 364 -9.54 16.67 -7.63
N ALA A 365 -9.80 15.48 -7.09
CA ALA A 365 -11.15 15.07 -6.72
C ALA A 365 -11.76 15.96 -5.62
N ALA A 366 -10.98 16.31 -4.58
CA ALA A 366 -11.45 17.17 -3.50
C ALA A 366 -11.76 18.59 -4.00
N ASN A 367 -10.89 19.12 -4.87
CA ASN A 367 -11.10 20.42 -5.50
C ASN A 367 -12.34 20.42 -6.41
N ALA A 368 -12.55 19.36 -7.20
CA ALA A 368 -13.74 19.21 -8.01
C ALA A 368 -15.02 19.18 -7.14
N TYR A 369 -15.02 18.46 -6.01
CA TYR A 369 -16.15 18.48 -5.07
C TYR A 369 -16.38 19.86 -4.43
N ASP A 370 -15.32 20.60 -4.07
CA ASP A 370 -15.43 21.96 -3.54
C ASP A 370 -16.07 22.91 -4.56
N LYS A 371 -15.58 22.90 -5.82
CA LYS A 371 -16.19 23.66 -6.93
C LYS A 371 -17.66 23.28 -7.16
N GLY A 372 -18.00 22.01 -6.96
CA GLY A 372 -19.36 21.47 -7.05
C GLY A 372 -20.27 21.76 -5.86
N LEU A 373 -19.78 22.47 -4.83
CA LEU A 373 -20.47 22.72 -3.56
C LEU A 373 -20.87 21.44 -2.81
N MET A 374 -20.20 20.32 -3.11
CA MET A 374 -20.33 19.05 -2.39
C MET A 374 -19.40 19.07 -1.17
N CYS A 375 -19.67 20.01 -0.26
CA CYS A 375 -18.78 20.35 0.84
C CYS A 375 -18.52 19.16 1.78
N ARG A 376 -19.49 18.27 1.98
CA ARG A 376 -19.33 17.11 2.87
C ARG A 376 -18.30 16.12 2.31
N GLU A 377 -18.45 15.76 1.05
CA GLU A 377 -17.55 14.86 0.32
C GLU A 377 -16.15 15.46 0.18
N ALA A 378 -16.07 16.76 -0.12
CA ALA A 378 -14.81 17.50 -0.17
C ALA A 378 -14.10 17.50 1.20
N ALA A 379 -14.82 17.75 2.30
CA ALA A 379 -14.24 17.81 3.63
C ALA A 379 -13.64 16.47 4.08
N GLU A 380 -14.36 15.36 3.87
CA GLU A 380 -13.85 14.03 4.17
C GLU A 380 -12.59 13.72 3.35
N LEU A 381 -12.60 14.07 2.05
CA LEU A 381 -11.46 13.82 1.19
C LEU A 381 -10.25 14.67 1.58
N TYR A 382 -10.44 15.96 1.89
CA TYR A 382 -9.37 16.85 2.41
C TYR A 382 -8.78 16.35 3.72
N LYS A 383 -9.60 15.83 4.63
CA LYS A 383 -9.14 15.17 5.86
C LYS A 383 -8.26 13.95 5.54
N THR A 384 -8.60 13.13 4.53
CA THR A 384 -7.75 11.99 4.14
C THR A 384 -6.41 12.40 3.52
N ILE A 385 -6.34 13.57 2.90
CA ILE A 385 -5.11 14.11 2.28
C ILE A 385 -4.21 14.79 3.34
N GLY A 386 -4.78 15.14 4.51
CA GLY A 386 -4.08 15.85 5.58
C GLY A 386 -4.28 17.37 5.55
N GLU A 387 -5.12 17.87 4.64
CA GLU A 387 -5.46 19.29 4.49
C GLU A 387 -6.62 19.67 5.43
N HIS A 388 -6.35 19.66 6.74
CA HIS A 388 -7.35 19.85 7.79
C HIS A 388 -7.97 21.26 7.82
N GLU A 389 -7.23 22.29 7.38
CA GLU A 389 -7.72 23.66 7.23
C GLU A 389 -8.86 23.74 6.21
N LYS A 390 -8.62 23.26 4.97
CA LYS A 390 -9.64 23.21 3.93
C LYS A 390 -10.82 22.33 4.31
N ALA A 391 -10.58 21.22 5.01
CA ALA A 391 -11.66 20.39 5.54
C ALA A 391 -12.54 21.18 6.53
N GLY A 392 -11.92 21.97 7.41
CA GLY A 392 -12.61 22.89 8.32
C GLY A 392 -13.46 23.93 7.58
N ASP A 393 -12.89 24.55 6.53
CA ASP A 393 -13.60 25.53 5.68
C ASP A 393 -14.84 24.93 5.04
N MET A 394 -14.73 23.70 4.53
CA MET A 394 -15.87 23.00 3.94
C MET A 394 -16.98 22.72 4.97
N PHE A 395 -16.63 22.34 6.20
CA PHE A 395 -17.61 22.15 7.27
C PHE A 395 -18.24 23.47 7.74
N ALA A 396 -17.47 24.57 7.73
CA ALA A 396 -17.96 25.90 8.03
C ALA A 396 -19.01 26.36 6.99
N LYS A 397 -18.76 26.10 5.69
CA LYS A 397 -19.72 26.40 4.60
C LYS A 397 -21.09 25.73 4.80
N ILE A 398 -21.13 24.54 5.40
CA ILE A 398 -22.38 23.81 5.69
C ILE A 398 -22.91 24.03 7.12
N ASN A 399 -22.45 25.09 7.80
CA ASN A 399 -22.86 25.49 9.14
C ASN A 399 -22.59 24.43 10.24
N GLN A 400 -21.65 23.50 10.01
CA GLN A 400 -21.19 22.53 11.01
C GLN A 400 -20.03 23.12 11.83
N ARG A 401 -20.31 24.23 12.52
CA ARG A 401 -19.31 25.04 13.22
C ARG A 401 -18.49 24.25 14.24
N SER A 402 -19.11 23.33 14.98
CA SER A 402 -18.41 22.48 15.96
C SER A 402 -17.31 21.65 15.31
N LYS A 403 -17.63 20.96 14.20
CA LYS A 403 -16.63 20.13 13.47
C LYS A 403 -15.56 20.97 12.78
N ALA A 404 -15.94 22.14 12.27
CA ALA A 404 -14.98 23.07 11.68
C ALA A 404 -13.95 23.52 12.72
N LEU A 405 -14.39 23.91 13.92
CA LEU A 405 -13.51 24.32 15.02
C LEU A 405 -12.57 23.20 15.47
N GLU A 406 -13.06 21.96 15.57
CA GLU A 406 -12.21 20.80 15.88
C GLU A 406 -11.08 20.63 14.85
N LEU A 407 -11.40 20.74 13.57
CA LEU A 407 -10.43 20.61 12.48
C LEU A 407 -9.44 21.78 12.42
N TYR A 408 -9.90 23.01 12.66
CA TYR A 408 -9.04 24.19 12.76
C TYR A 408 -8.08 24.09 13.95
N ALA A 409 -8.55 23.66 15.12
CA ALA A 409 -7.70 23.43 16.28
C ALA A 409 -6.63 22.37 15.99
N PHE A 410 -7.01 21.29 15.31
CA PHE A 410 -6.06 20.27 14.87
C PHE A 410 -5.01 20.85 13.89
N ALA A 411 -5.44 21.58 12.85
CA ALA A 411 -4.56 22.22 11.89
C ALA A 411 -3.61 23.22 12.56
N ALA A 412 -4.10 24.04 13.50
CA ALA A 412 -3.29 24.98 14.26
C ALA A 412 -2.22 24.25 15.10
N SER A 413 -2.56 23.12 15.73
CA SER A 413 -1.59 22.30 16.47
C SER A 413 -0.47 21.76 15.57
N GLU A 414 -0.79 21.36 14.34
CA GLU A 414 0.19 20.92 13.33
C GLU A 414 1.11 22.07 12.87
N HIS A 415 0.56 23.27 12.67
CA HIS A 415 1.36 24.45 12.34
C HIS A 415 2.29 24.87 13.48
N ILE A 416 1.84 24.78 14.75
CA ILE A 416 2.67 25.03 15.94
C ILE A 416 3.85 24.06 15.98
N LYS A 417 3.63 22.75 15.76
CA LYS A 417 4.71 21.76 15.69
C LYS A 417 5.74 22.08 14.60
N LYS A 418 5.28 22.63 13.46
CA LYS A 418 6.13 23.09 12.35
C LYS A 418 6.75 24.47 12.60
N LYS A 419 6.59 25.07 13.79
CA LYS A 419 7.04 26.42 14.17
C LYS A 419 6.44 27.54 13.32
N GLN A 420 5.28 27.31 12.70
CA GLN A 420 4.55 28.26 11.87
C GLN A 420 3.48 29.00 12.68
N TYR A 421 3.90 29.74 13.71
CA TYR A 421 2.99 30.36 14.69
C TYR A 421 2.02 31.37 14.08
N VAL A 422 2.45 32.14 13.07
CA VAL A 422 1.59 33.12 12.37
C VAL A 422 0.44 32.42 11.62
N LYS A 423 0.69 31.27 11.01
CA LYS A 423 -0.37 30.50 10.35
C LYS A 423 -1.33 29.90 11.38
N ALA A 424 -0.80 29.41 12.50
CA ALA A 424 -1.62 28.85 13.57
C ALA A 424 -2.56 29.91 14.19
N SER A 425 -2.10 31.16 14.36
CA SER A 425 -2.92 32.23 14.93
C SER A 425 -4.06 32.70 14.03
N LEU A 426 -3.99 32.45 12.71
CA LEU A 426 -5.05 32.82 11.76
C LEU A 426 -6.23 31.84 11.75
N LEU A 427 -6.08 30.69 12.39
CA LEU A 427 -7.10 29.63 12.48
C LEU A 427 -7.93 29.70 13.76
N TYR A 428 -7.55 30.56 14.71
CA TYR A 428 -8.27 30.90 15.93
C TYR A 428 -8.96 32.25 15.77
#